data_AF-A0A1G6W869-F1
#
_entry.id   AF-A0A1G6W869-F1
#
_cell.length_a   1.000
_cell.length_b   1.000
_cell.length_c   1.000
_cell.angle_alpha   90.00
_cell.angle_beta   90.00
_cell.angle_gamma   90.00
#
_symmetry.space_group_name_H-M   'P 1'
#
loop_
_entity.id
_entity.type
_entity.pdbx_description
1 polymer ?
#
loop_
_entity_poly.entity_id
_entity_poly.type
_entity_poly.pdbx_seq_one_letter_code
_entity_poly.pdbx_strand_id
1 'polypeptide(L)'
;MIPEERSGPPLWQVIVGTIVALGGSAALVVWLDSVSVKTADSYAGQGTVDAEGWTAELPEQFAGTYVSGGDCDSDSAPLIIMSNGGYRWRDGPTNWGYARGRYKYDSPATNRVFFRVNALNNPHDGNPDYVITISGPELDKYNLRAGTSQSYERCE
;
A
#
# COMPACT_ATOMS: atom_id res chain seq x y z
N MET A 1 -68.02 13.10 23.95
CA MET A 1 -67.39 13.49 22.67
C MET A 1 -65.92 13.06 22.71
N ILE A 2 -65.54 12.13 21.84
CA ILE A 2 -64.18 11.91 21.30
C ILE A 2 -64.17 12.74 19.98
N PRO A 3 -63.08 13.36 19.46
CA PRO A 3 -61.68 12.91 19.38
C PRO A 3 -60.67 14.05 19.69
N GLU A 4 -59.36 14.10 19.40
CA GLU A 4 -58.44 13.36 18.53
C GLU A 4 -56.99 13.73 18.95
N GLU A 5 -56.06 12.83 18.65
CA GLU A 5 -54.66 13.08 18.25
C GLU A 5 -53.62 13.75 19.16
N ARG A 6 -52.76 12.87 19.68
CA ARG A 6 -51.31 13.08 19.75
C ARG A 6 -50.77 13.55 18.40
N SER A 7 -50.12 14.71 18.37
CA SER A 7 -49.23 15.07 17.28
C SER A 7 -47.93 14.24 17.39
N GLY A 8 -47.75 13.32 16.46
CA GLY A 8 -46.45 13.06 15.80
C GLY A 8 -46.65 13.29 14.29
N PRO A 9 -45.76 12.87 13.35
CA PRO A 9 -44.33 12.49 13.40
C PRO A 9 -43.56 13.09 12.17
N PRO A 10 -42.37 12.57 11.76
CA PRO A 10 -42.38 11.50 10.73
C PRO A 10 -41.39 10.37 11.07
N LEU A 11 -41.78 9.11 11.30
CA LEU A 11 -42.36 8.08 10.42
C LEU A 11 -41.57 7.67 9.18
N TRP A 12 -40.28 8.00 9.11
CA TRP A 12 -39.41 7.44 8.06
C TRP A 12 -38.23 6.72 8.69
N GLN A 13 -38.62 5.66 9.41
CA GLN A 13 -37.99 4.33 9.36
C GLN A 13 -36.84 4.02 10.31
N VAL A 14 -37.22 3.85 11.58
CA VAL A 14 -36.72 2.75 12.41
C VAL A 14 -37.35 1.45 11.88
N ILE A 15 -36.56 0.63 11.20
CA ILE A 15 -36.82 -0.81 10.95
C ILE A 15 -35.47 -1.51 11.17
N VAL A 16 -35.15 -1.96 12.39
CA VAL A 16 -35.35 -3.33 12.90
C VAL A 16 -34.97 -4.40 11.88
N GLY A 17 -33.87 -5.10 12.17
CA GLY A 17 -33.34 -6.19 11.36
C GLY A 17 -34.28 -7.40 11.23
N THR A 18 -33.90 -8.31 10.34
CA THR A 18 -33.74 -9.76 10.58
C THR A 18 -33.50 -10.45 9.24
N ILE A 19 -32.54 -11.37 9.27
CA ILE A 19 -32.04 -12.22 8.19
C ILE A 19 -33.14 -13.14 7.65
N VAL A 20 -33.28 -13.25 6.34
CA VAL A 20 -33.89 -14.42 5.68
C VAL A 20 -32.83 -15.04 4.78
N ALA A 21 -32.44 -16.25 5.14
CA ALA A 21 -31.57 -17.11 4.37
C ALA A 21 -32.33 -17.77 3.21
N LEU A 22 -31.56 -18.16 2.19
CA LEU A 22 -31.82 -19.13 1.12
C LEU A 22 -32.37 -18.59 -0.22
N GLY A 23 -31.45 -18.48 -1.19
CA GLY A 23 -31.76 -18.61 -2.61
C GLY A 23 -31.28 -17.46 -3.48
N GLY A 24 -30.13 -17.61 -4.16
CA GLY A 24 -29.75 -16.76 -5.30
C GLY A 24 -28.45 -15.97 -5.14
N SER A 25 -27.35 -16.68 -4.89
CA SER A 25 -25.97 -16.18 -4.87
C SER A 25 -25.54 -15.64 -6.24
N ALA A 26 -25.73 -14.35 -6.52
CA ALA A 26 -25.07 -13.67 -7.65
C ALA A 26 -24.89 -12.15 -7.46
N ALA A 27 -25.69 -11.50 -6.61
CA ALA A 27 -25.68 -10.04 -6.49
C ALA A 27 -24.69 -9.47 -5.46
N LEU A 28 -24.04 -10.31 -4.64
CA LEU A 28 -23.09 -9.86 -3.60
C LEU A 28 -21.62 -9.83 -4.04
N VAL A 29 -21.29 -10.37 -5.23
CA VAL A 29 -19.90 -10.40 -5.74
C VAL A 29 -19.50 -9.08 -6.41
N VAL A 30 -20.47 -8.32 -6.95
CA VAL A 30 -20.19 -7.07 -7.69
C VAL A 30 -19.77 -5.91 -6.77
N TRP A 31 -20.09 -5.98 -5.48
CA TRP A 31 -19.77 -4.91 -4.53
C TRP A 31 -18.37 -5.01 -3.91
N LEU A 32 -17.74 -6.19 -3.93
CA LEU A 32 -16.34 -6.33 -3.48
C LEU A 32 -15.35 -5.96 -4.60
N ASP A 33 -15.70 -6.20 -5.86
CA ASP A 33 -14.83 -5.87 -6.99
C ASP A 33 -14.74 -4.35 -7.24
N SER A 34 -15.82 -3.63 -6.93
CA SER A 34 -15.88 -2.16 -7.07
C SER A 34 -15.16 -1.39 -5.95
N VAL A 35 -14.82 -2.03 -4.83
CA VAL A 35 -13.96 -1.45 -3.78
C VAL A 35 -12.48 -1.65 -4.10
N SER A 36 -12.12 -2.73 -4.80
CA SER A 36 -10.72 -2.96 -5.20
C SER A 36 -10.26 -1.99 -6.30
N VAL A 37 -11.13 -1.71 -7.28
CA VAL A 37 -10.77 -0.87 -8.45
C VAL A 37 -10.78 0.63 -8.14
N LYS A 38 -11.65 1.12 -7.24
CA LYS A 38 -11.74 2.56 -6.96
C LYS A 38 -10.66 3.13 -6.02
N THR A 39 -9.86 2.26 -5.40
CA THR A 39 -8.73 2.70 -4.56
C THR A 39 -7.39 2.73 -5.31
N ALA A 40 -7.32 2.16 -6.52
CA ALA A 40 -6.12 2.17 -7.35
C ALA A 40 -5.93 3.49 -8.12
N ASP A 41 -7.01 4.09 -8.62
CA ASP A 41 -6.92 5.24 -9.54
C ASP A 41 -6.92 6.62 -8.84
N SER A 42 -7.03 6.67 -7.51
CA SER A 42 -7.01 7.94 -6.75
C SER A 42 -5.61 8.37 -6.28
N TYR A 43 -4.58 7.58 -6.58
CA TYR A 43 -3.17 7.94 -6.32
C TYR A 43 -2.43 8.43 -7.57
N ALA A 44 -3.16 8.97 -8.55
CA ALA A 44 -2.60 9.97 -9.47
C ALA A 44 -2.38 11.30 -8.70
N GLY A 45 -1.67 11.22 -7.58
CA GLY A 45 -1.26 12.37 -6.80
C GLY A 45 -0.13 13.03 -7.57
N GLN A 46 -0.47 14.06 -8.32
CA GLN A 46 0.42 15.12 -8.79
C GLN A 46 1.63 15.21 -7.83
N GLY A 47 2.81 14.75 -8.29
CA GLY A 47 4.01 14.52 -7.50
C GLY A 47 4.34 15.67 -6.57
N THR A 48 3.83 15.60 -5.34
CA THR A 48 4.07 16.61 -4.33
C THR A 48 5.38 16.25 -3.66
N VAL A 49 6.45 16.74 -4.26
CA VAL A 49 7.76 16.81 -3.63
C VAL A 49 7.63 17.82 -2.49
N ASP A 50 7.98 17.42 -1.27
CA ASP A 50 8.03 18.35 -0.15
C ASP A 50 9.24 19.30 -0.23
N ALA A 51 9.29 20.28 0.67
CA ALA A 51 10.36 21.29 0.68
C ALA A 51 11.78 20.70 0.84
N GLU A 52 11.89 19.46 1.33
CA GLU A 52 13.15 18.75 1.53
C GLU A 52 13.51 17.84 0.35
N GLY A 53 12.67 17.79 -0.70
CA GLY A 53 12.90 16.98 -1.88
C GLY A 53 12.36 15.54 -1.77
N TRP A 54 11.50 15.23 -0.80
CA TRP A 54 10.92 13.90 -0.66
C TRP A 54 9.55 13.80 -1.31
N THR A 55 9.28 12.68 -1.97
CA THR A 55 8.04 12.42 -2.69
C THR A 55 7.47 11.06 -2.31
N ALA A 56 6.17 10.88 -2.50
CA ALA A 56 5.55 9.56 -2.44
C ALA A 56 5.74 8.78 -3.76
N GLU A 57 6.12 9.45 -4.84
CA GLU A 57 6.31 8.81 -6.15
C GLU A 57 7.54 7.92 -6.14
N LEU A 58 7.38 6.72 -6.69
CA LEU A 58 8.45 5.78 -6.96
C LEU A 58 8.83 5.90 -8.44
N PRO A 59 10.13 5.97 -8.78
CA PRO A 59 10.54 5.90 -10.18
C PRO A 59 10.08 4.58 -10.81
N GLU A 60 9.56 4.64 -12.04
CA GLU A 60 8.88 3.51 -12.69
C GLU A 60 9.74 2.24 -12.76
N GLN A 61 11.06 2.38 -12.99
CA GLN A 61 11.94 1.19 -13.02
C GLN A 61 11.98 0.42 -11.69
N PHE A 62 11.67 1.06 -10.56
CA PHE A 62 11.59 0.37 -9.27
C PHE A 62 10.26 -0.32 -9.00
N ALA A 63 9.18 0.06 -9.69
CA ALA A 63 7.86 -0.51 -9.43
C ALA A 63 7.84 -2.01 -9.75
N GLY A 64 7.25 -2.82 -8.87
CA GLY A 64 7.08 -4.25 -9.10
C GLY A 64 7.44 -5.12 -7.90
N THR A 65 7.46 -6.43 -8.16
CA THR A 65 7.75 -7.46 -7.16
C THR A 65 9.17 -8.00 -7.37
N TYR A 66 9.92 -8.11 -6.28
CA TYR A 66 11.26 -8.66 -6.26
C TYR A 66 11.32 -9.75 -5.19
N VAL A 67 11.88 -10.90 -5.54
CA VAL A 67 11.92 -12.09 -4.69
C VAL A 67 13.37 -12.38 -4.29
N SER A 68 13.56 -12.73 -3.02
CA SER A 68 14.89 -13.06 -2.51
C SER A 68 15.37 -14.38 -3.13
N GLY A 69 16.58 -14.37 -3.70
CA GLY A 69 17.18 -15.54 -4.34
C GLY A 69 16.54 -15.94 -5.68
N GLY A 70 15.68 -15.10 -6.28
CA GLY A 70 15.11 -15.34 -7.61
C GLY A 70 14.05 -16.44 -7.71
N ASP A 71 13.59 -16.99 -6.58
CA ASP A 71 12.61 -18.07 -6.53
C ASP A 71 11.17 -17.59 -6.75
N CYS A 72 10.90 -17.09 -7.96
CA CYS A 72 9.63 -16.46 -8.35
C CYS A 72 8.42 -17.42 -8.32
N ASP A 73 8.67 -18.72 -8.40
CA ASP A 73 7.64 -19.76 -8.39
C ASP A 73 7.23 -20.19 -6.96
N SER A 74 7.96 -19.74 -5.94
CA SER A 74 7.72 -20.15 -4.56
C SER A 74 6.77 -19.21 -3.81
N ASP A 75 5.63 -19.78 -3.40
CA ASP A 75 4.64 -19.12 -2.53
C ASP A 75 5.20 -18.76 -1.14
N SER A 76 6.37 -19.29 -0.78
CA SER A 76 6.99 -19.05 0.53
C SER A 76 8.23 -18.15 0.47
N ALA A 77 8.73 -17.84 -0.72
CA ALA A 77 9.94 -17.04 -0.87
C ALA A 77 9.75 -15.61 -0.31
N PRO A 78 10.73 -15.09 0.47
CA PRO A 78 10.69 -13.70 0.90
C PRO A 78 10.67 -12.76 -0.30
N LEU A 79 9.84 -11.72 -0.23
CA LEU A 79 9.69 -10.78 -1.34
C LEU A 79 9.47 -9.35 -0.87
N ILE A 80 9.69 -8.41 -1.78
CA ILE A 80 9.28 -7.01 -1.62
C ILE A 80 8.43 -6.60 -2.81
N ILE A 81 7.44 -5.76 -2.56
CA ILE A 81 6.61 -5.14 -3.59
C ILE A 81 6.77 -3.64 -3.45
N MET A 82 7.45 -3.04 -4.42
CA MET A 82 7.76 -1.61 -4.45
C MET A 82 6.60 -0.85 -5.09
N SER A 83 6.15 0.22 -4.44
CA SER A 83 5.00 1.02 -4.88
C SER A 83 5.12 2.49 -4.48
N ASN A 84 4.23 3.34 -4.97
CA ASN A 84 4.15 4.71 -4.48
C ASN A 84 3.81 4.73 -2.98
N GLY A 85 4.52 5.58 -2.22
CA GLY A 85 4.32 5.79 -0.79
C GLY A 85 4.88 4.70 0.11
N GLY A 86 5.64 3.74 -0.43
CA GLY A 86 6.29 2.69 0.36
C GLY A 86 6.39 1.34 -0.34
N TYR A 87 6.83 0.35 0.42
CA TYR A 87 6.90 -1.03 -0.06
C TYR A 87 6.26 -2.00 0.92
N ARG A 88 5.66 -3.05 0.37
CA ARG A 88 5.24 -4.22 1.14
C ARG A 88 6.37 -5.23 1.14
N TRP A 89 6.44 -6.05 2.18
CA TRP A 89 7.36 -7.17 2.23
C TRP A 89 6.67 -8.38 2.82
N ARG A 90 7.20 -9.55 2.46
CA ARG A 90 6.79 -10.84 2.98
C ARG A 90 8.03 -11.61 3.39
N ASP A 91 8.00 -12.21 4.58
CA ASP A 91 9.08 -13.05 5.12
C ASP A 91 8.48 -14.41 5.50
N GLY A 92 8.25 -15.27 4.49
CA GLY A 92 7.50 -16.52 4.60
C GLY A 92 6.02 -16.41 4.22
N PRO A 93 5.25 -17.51 4.23
CA PRO A 93 3.93 -17.58 3.58
C PRO A 93 2.85 -16.64 4.16
N THR A 94 2.93 -16.32 5.46
CA THR A 94 1.87 -15.58 6.17
C THR A 94 2.33 -14.27 6.81
N ASN A 95 3.64 -14.02 6.88
CA ASN A 95 4.18 -12.84 7.55
C ASN A 95 4.37 -11.70 6.56
N TRP A 96 3.45 -10.74 6.62
CA TRP A 96 3.44 -9.56 5.77
C TRP A 96 3.67 -8.29 6.58
N GLY A 97 4.42 -7.36 5.99
CA GLY A 97 4.56 -6.02 6.52
C GLY A 97 4.43 -4.96 5.44
N TYR A 98 4.27 -3.72 5.89
CA TYR A 98 4.22 -2.56 5.03
C TYR A 98 5.07 -1.43 5.62
N ALA A 99 6.06 -0.99 4.86
CA ALA A 99 6.87 0.17 5.18
C ALA A 99 6.29 1.38 4.44
N ARG A 100 5.42 2.15 5.10
CA ARG A 100 4.94 3.43 4.57
C ARG A 100 6.04 4.48 4.69
N GLY A 101 6.30 5.22 3.64
CA GLY A 101 7.41 6.18 3.64
C GLY A 101 7.40 7.16 2.48
N ARG A 102 8.57 7.74 2.23
CA ARG A 102 8.83 8.65 1.11
C ARG A 102 10.18 8.34 0.48
N TYR A 103 10.28 8.67 -0.81
CA TYR A 103 11.46 8.51 -1.63
C TYR A 103 12.14 9.85 -1.89
N LYS A 104 13.45 9.83 -2.10
CA LYS A 104 14.22 10.96 -2.61
C LYS A 104 15.24 10.47 -3.63
N TYR A 105 15.31 11.15 -4.76
CA TYR A 105 16.18 10.81 -5.89
C TYR A 105 16.43 12.03 -6.76
N ASP A 106 17.54 12.02 -7.50
CA ASP A 106 17.98 13.17 -8.30
C ASP A 106 17.22 13.31 -9.62
N SER A 107 16.76 12.18 -10.20
CA SER A 107 15.96 12.17 -11.42
C SER A 107 15.09 10.92 -11.53
N PRO A 108 14.01 10.92 -12.34
CA PRO A 108 13.19 9.74 -12.59
C PRO A 108 13.96 8.57 -13.22
N ALA A 109 15.00 8.84 -14.03
CA ALA A 109 15.84 7.82 -14.65
C ALA A 109 17.03 7.40 -13.75
N THR A 110 16.77 7.21 -12.46
CA THR A 110 17.80 6.86 -11.46
C THR A 110 17.90 5.35 -11.21
N ASN A 111 19.10 4.86 -10.91
CA ASN A 111 19.28 3.49 -10.39
C ASN A 111 19.36 3.45 -8.87
N ARG A 112 19.18 4.58 -8.20
CA ARG A 112 19.26 4.71 -6.74
C ARG A 112 18.18 5.63 -6.20
N VAL A 113 17.48 5.18 -5.16
CA VAL A 113 16.58 5.99 -4.36
C VAL A 113 16.97 5.92 -2.88
N PHE A 114 16.76 7.03 -2.19
CA PHE A 114 16.77 7.08 -0.74
C PHE A 114 15.34 6.88 -0.24
N PHE A 115 15.17 6.11 0.83
CA PHE A 115 13.86 5.86 1.43
C PHE A 115 13.88 6.18 2.93
N ARG A 116 12.86 6.90 3.38
CA ARG A 116 12.58 7.17 4.80
C ARG A 116 11.22 6.61 5.17
N VAL A 117 11.12 5.94 6.31
CA VAL A 117 9.87 5.42 6.85
C VAL A 117 9.12 6.57 7.52
N ASN A 118 7.82 6.70 7.27
CA ASN A 118 7.02 7.67 8.00
C ASN A 118 6.78 7.14 9.42
N ALA A 119 7.40 7.78 10.42
CA ALA A 119 7.10 7.49 11.81
C ALA A 119 5.71 8.05 12.18
N LEU A 120 4.86 7.23 12.80
CA LEU A 120 3.49 7.61 13.15
C LEU A 120 3.42 8.71 14.23
N ASN A 121 4.40 8.76 15.14
CA ASN A 121 4.32 9.58 16.36
C ASN A 121 5.60 10.38 16.68
N ASN A 122 6.59 10.39 15.79
CA ASN A 122 7.84 11.12 16.04
C ASN A 122 8.25 11.83 14.73
N PRO A 123 8.54 13.15 14.75
CA PRO A 123 9.09 13.80 13.57
C PRO A 123 10.36 13.06 13.15
N HIS A 124 10.40 12.64 11.88
CA HIS A 124 11.60 12.04 11.32
C HIS A 124 12.73 13.08 11.34
N ASP A 125 13.95 12.64 11.62
CA ASP A 125 15.14 13.49 11.67
C ASP A 125 15.60 14.02 10.29
N GLY A 126 14.78 13.82 9.24
CA GLY A 126 15.07 14.18 7.86
C GLY A 126 16.03 13.24 7.12
N ASN A 127 16.67 12.29 7.80
CA ASN A 127 17.65 11.38 7.20
C ASN A 127 16.98 10.20 6.48
N PRO A 128 17.65 9.57 5.50
CA PRO A 128 17.19 8.29 4.95
C PRO A 128 17.42 7.14 5.94
N ASP A 129 16.48 6.20 5.99
CA ASP A 129 16.65 4.91 6.68
C ASP A 129 17.31 3.86 5.78
N TYR A 130 16.99 3.91 4.49
CA TYR A 130 17.45 2.94 3.50
C TYR A 130 17.96 3.60 2.23
N VAL A 131 18.92 2.93 1.60
CA VAL A 131 19.30 3.16 0.20
C VAL A 131 18.84 1.96 -0.60
N ILE A 132 18.11 2.19 -1.68
CA ILE A 132 17.62 1.12 -2.55
C ILE A 132 18.18 1.36 -3.94
N THR A 133 18.85 0.36 -4.49
CA THR A 133 19.48 0.41 -5.82
C THR A 133 18.96 -0.69 -6.71
N ILE A 134 18.92 -0.43 -8.01
CA ILE A 134 18.60 -1.44 -9.03
C ILE A 134 19.76 -1.55 -10.01
N SER A 135 20.10 -2.78 -10.38
CA SER A 135 21.09 -3.13 -11.39
C SER A 135 20.54 -4.26 -12.27
N GLY A 136 19.95 -3.92 -13.40
CA GLY A 136 19.25 -4.90 -14.24
C GLY A 136 18.02 -5.48 -13.52
N PRO A 137 17.91 -6.81 -13.35
CA PRO A 137 16.81 -7.42 -12.59
C PRO A 137 17.02 -7.37 -11.07
N GLU A 138 18.22 -7.04 -10.60
CA GLU A 138 18.55 -7.08 -9.18
C GLU A 138 18.14 -5.78 -8.47
N LEU A 139 17.56 -5.93 -7.28
CA LEU A 139 17.29 -4.86 -6.34
C LEU A 139 18.04 -5.11 -5.04
N ASP A 140 18.88 -4.16 -4.65
CA ASP A 140 19.59 -4.14 -3.38
C ASP A 140 18.97 -3.11 -2.45
N LYS A 141 18.70 -3.52 -1.21
CA LYS A 141 18.20 -2.67 -0.15
C LYS A 141 19.19 -2.65 1.00
N TYR A 142 19.85 -1.51 1.19
CA TYR A 142 20.79 -1.27 2.27
C TYR A 142 20.13 -0.50 3.42
N ASN A 143 20.24 -1.03 4.64
CA ASN A 143 19.80 -0.38 5.87
C ASN A 143 20.93 0.49 6.43
N LEU A 144 20.76 1.81 6.40
CA LEU A 144 21.78 2.77 6.82
C LEU A 144 22.06 2.73 8.33
N ARG A 145 21.07 2.33 9.13
CA ARG A 145 21.18 2.27 10.59
C ARG A 145 21.86 0.99 11.07
N ALA A 146 21.56 -0.13 10.43
CA ALA A 146 22.08 -1.45 10.81
C ALA A 146 23.35 -1.85 10.05
N GLY A 147 23.64 -1.21 8.92
CA GLY A 147 24.76 -1.57 8.05
C GLY A 147 24.57 -2.91 7.34
N THR A 148 23.33 -3.33 7.11
CA THR A 148 22.99 -4.61 6.47
C THR A 148 22.44 -4.40 5.07
N SER A 149 22.67 -5.36 4.18
CA SER A 149 22.11 -5.36 2.82
C SER A 149 21.24 -6.60 2.61
N GLN A 150 20.18 -6.43 1.82
CA GLN A 150 19.33 -7.52 1.34
C GLN A 150 19.16 -7.37 -0.18
N SER A 151 19.36 -8.48 -0.89
CA SER A 151 19.27 -8.52 -2.36
C SER A 151 18.05 -9.32 -2.79
N TYR A 152 17.40 -8.84 -3.84
CA TYR A 152 16.21 -9.41 -4.44
C TYR A 152 16.35 -9.40 -5.96
N GLU A 153 15.63 -10.27 -6.64
CA GLU A 153 15.61 -10.34 -8.10
C GLU A 153 14.18 -10.14 -8.58
N ARG A 154 14.02 -9.38 -9.66
CA ARG A 154 12.72 -9.07 -10.24
C ARG A 154 12.15 -10.31 -10.91
N CYS A 155 10.90 -10.63 -10.61
CA CYS A 155 10.16 -11.63 -11.37
C CYS A 155 9.62 -11.01 -12.66
N GLU A 156 9.81 -11.70 -13.78
CA GLU A 156 9.33 -11.29 -15.11
C GLU A 156 7.81 -11.18 -15.19
#